data_AF-A0A2A9CWX1-F1
#
_entry.id   AF-A0A2A9CWX1-F1
#
_cell.length_a   1.000
_cell.length_b   1.000
_cell.length_c   1.000
_cell.angle_alpha   90.00
_cell.angle_beta   90.00
_cell.angle_gamma   90.00
#
_symmetry.space_group_name_H-M   'P 1'
#
loop_
_entity.id
_entity.type
_entity.pdbx_description
1 polymer ?
#
loop_
_entity_poly.entity_id
_entity_poly.type
_entity_poly.pdbx_seq_one_letter_code
_entity_poly.pdbx_strand_id
1 'polypeptide(L)'
;MGLPDGYLASLSDNLAPYGLEYGRTDELPGGLTELTFTTDPEGFARQHPQLGVEFSYGESWPPPQLRLVLDFDQRLDPLRIEFETVDLLAWTASTDAALRNRLNTLDDPSDHAAAVAEAFDQILTVADPDDNYLD
;
A
#
# COMPACT_ATOMS: atom_id res chain seq x y z
N MET A 1 13.93 -14.51 8.67
CA MET A 1 14.51 -14.57 7.30
C MET A 1 14.54 -13.15 6.77
N GLY A 2 15.50 -12.79 5.91
CA GLY A 2 15.61 -11.41 5.41
C GLY A 2 14.84 -11.20 4.11
N LEU A 3 14.28 -10.00 3.93
CA LEU A 3 13.82 -9.52 2.62
C LEU A 3 14.99 -9.50 1.61
N PRO A 4 14.72 -9.55 0.30
CA PRO A 4 15.76 -9.47 -0.71
C PRO A 4 16.59 -8.19 -0.58
N ASP A 5 17.89 -8.27 -0.85
CA ASP A 5 18.79 -7.12 -0.80
C ASP A 5 18.30 -6.00 -1.74
N GLY A 6 18.27 -4.77 -1.24
CA GLY A 6 17.84 -3.60 -2.01
C GLY A 6 16.32 -3.47 -2.20
N TYR A 7 15.52 -4.45 -1.77
CA TYR A 7 14.06 -4.39 -1.89
C TYR A 7 13.48 -3.21 -1.10
N LEU A 8 13.89 -3.06 0.17
CA LEU A 8 13.41 -1.97 1.01
C LEU A 8 13.76 -0.59 0.43
N ALA A 9 14.94 -0.45 -0.17
CA ALA A 9 15.38 0.78 -0.83
C ALA A 9 14.53 1.08 -2.07
N SER A 10 14.31 0.09 -2.94
CA SER A 10 13.43 0.23 -4.11
C SER A 10 12.01 0.60 -3.69
N LEU A 11 11.47 -0.05 -2.66
CA LEU A 11 10.12 0.23 -2.17
C LEU A 11 10.02 1.65 -1.61
N SER A 12 11.03 2.10 -0.85
CA SER A 12 11.08 3.46 -0.31
C SER A 12 11.16 4.51 -1.42
N ASP A 13 12.00 4.29 -2.45
CA ASP A 13 12.12 5.21 -3.59
C ASP A 13 10.81 5.32 -4.40
N ASN A 14 10.11 4.21 -4.60
CA ASN A 14 8.84 4.19 -5.33
C ASN A 14 7.68 4.80 -4.51
N LEU A 15 7.74 4.73 -3.18
CA LEU A 15 6.69 5.25 -2.28
C LEU A 15 6.92 6.69 -1.82
N ALA A 16 8.16 7.20 -1.92
CA ALA A 16 8.52 8.57 -1.56
C ALA A 16 7.65 9.67 -2.21
N PRO A 17 7.20 9.55 -3.49
CA PRO A 17 6.31 10.55 -4.10
C PRO A 17 4.98 10.75 -3.36
N TYR A 18 4.52 9.73 -2.62
CA TYR A 18 3.27 9.78 -1.83
C TYR A 18 3.51 10.17 -0.37
N GLY A 19 4.74 10.55 -0.01
CA GLY A 19 5.12 10.89 1.36
C GLY A 19 5.12 9.70 2.32
N LEU A 20 5.13 8.47 1.80
CA LEU A 20 5.25 7.25 2.60
C LEU A 20 6.70 7.02 2.96
N GLU A 21 7.00 7.01 4.26
CA GLU A 21 8.32 6.78 4.82
C GLU A 21 8.41 5.40 5.47
N TYR A 22 9.58 4.80 5.43
CA TYR A 22 9.80 3.52 6.11
C TYR A 22 9.62 3.69 7.62
N GLY A 23 8.67 2.95 8.19
CA GLY A 23 8.43 2.92 9.63
C GLY A 23 9.23 1.82 10.32
N ARG A 24 8.93 0.56 9.98
CA ARG A 24 9.54 -0.61 10.64
C ARG A 24 9.37 -1.90 9.83
N THR A 25 10.15 -2.91 10.23
CA THR A 25 10.00 -4.30 9.82
C THR A 25 9.89 -5.15 11.08
N ASP A 26 8.88 -6.00 11.16
CA ASP A 26 8.63 -6.91 12.28
C ASP A 26 8.61 -8.36 11.79
N GLU A 27 9.27 -9.28 12.50
CA GLU A 27 9.11 -10.72 12.31
C GLU A 27 7.97 -11.21 13.22
N LEU A 28 6.86 -11.62 12.63
CA LEU A 28 5.68 -12.07 13.35
C LEU A 28 5.70 -13.60 13.59
N PRO A 29 4.95 -14.11 14.59
CA PRO A 29 4.82 -15.54 14.83
C PRO A 29 4.36 -16.29 13.59
N GLY A 30 4.92 -17.49 13.37
CA GLY A 30 4.67 -18.25 12.15
C GLY A 30 5.61 -17.89 11.00
N GLY A 31 6.64 -17.08 11.24
CA GLY A 31 7.68 -16.77 10.25
C GLY A 31 7.19 -15.80 9.17
N LEU A 32 6.21 -14.97 9.50
CA LEU A 32 5.74 -13.89 8.63
C LEU A 32 6.63 -12.67 8.82
N THR A 33 6.85 -11.92 7.75
CA THR A 33 7.56 -10.63 7.79
C THR A 33 6.56 -9.53 7.50
N GLU A 34 6.36 -8.60 8.43
CA GLU A 34 5.52 -7.41 8.26
C GLU A 34 6.42 -6.19 8.00
N LEU A 35 6.17 -5.49 6.90
CA LEU A 35 6.75 -4.19 6.59
C LEU A 35 5.70 -3.12 6.78
N THR A 36 6.05 -2.04 7.47
CA THR A 36 5.16 -0.88 7.65
C THR A 36 5.83 0.38 7.12
N PHE A 37 5.15 1.06 6.21
CA PHE A 37 5.42 2.44 5.81
C PHE A 37 4.37 3.35 6.42
N THR A 38 4.74 4.57 6.78
CA THR A 38 3.84 5.52 7.41
C THR A 38 3.86 6.89 6.75
N THR A 39 2.77 7.63 6.89
CA THR A 39 2.66 9.01 6.39
C THR A 39 1.82 9.87 7.34
N ASP A 40 1.96 11.19 7.24
CA ASP A 40 1.18 12.16 8.00
C ASP A 40 -0.28 12.17 7.51
N PRO A 41 -1.28 11.90 8.37
CA PRO A 41 -2.67 11.78 7.94
C PRO A 41 -3.24 13.07 7.38
N GLU A 42 -2.98 14.22 8.02
CA GLU A 42 -3.52 15.49 7.58
C GLU A 42 -2.92 15.94 6.26
N GLY A 43 -1.61 15.81 6.10
CA GLY A 43 -0.89 16.10 4.85
C GLY A 43 -1.38 15.21 3.72
N PHE A 44 -1.49 13.91 3.97
CA PHE A 44 -1.99 12.95 2.98
C PHE A 44 -3.43 13.24 2.55
N ALA A 45 -4.35 13.46 3.50
CA ALA A 45 -5.75 13.77 3.19
C ALA A 45 -5.89 15.09 2.41
N ARG A 46 -5.04 16.09 2.67
CA ARG A 46 -5.04 17.34 1.88
C ARG A 46 -4.56 17.13 0.44
N GLN A 47 -3.63 16.20 0.22
CA GLN A 47 -3.10 15.89 -1.11
C GLN A 47 -4.02 14.94 -1.89
N HIS A 48 -4.72 14.06 -1.18
CA HIS A 48 -5.57 13.01 -1.73
C HIS A 48 -6.97 12.99 -1.08
N PRO A 49 -7.73 14.10 -1.12
CA PRO A 49 -9.04 14.18 -0.49
C PRO A 49 -10.04 13.15 -1.02
N GLN A 50 -9.86 12.74 -2.27
CA GLN A 50 -10.75 11.81 -2.97
C GLN A 50 -10.79 10.41 -2.34
N LEU A 51 -9.70 9.97 -1.70
CA LEU A 51 -9.69 8.69 -0.98
C LEU A 51 -10.61 8.70 0.25
N GLY A 52 -10.94 9.88 0.78
CA GLY A 52 -11.86 10.00 1.90
C GLY A 52 -11.41 9.25 3.16
N VAL A 53 -10.09 9.08 3.38
CA VAL A 53 -9.54 8.32 4.52
C VAL A 53 -10.07 8.82 5.87
N GLU A 54 -10.37 10.10 5.97
CA GLU A 54 -10.99 10.74 7.13
C GLU A 54 -12.36 10.15 7.50
N PHE A 55 -13.15 9.73 6.51
CA PHE A 55 -14.46 9.11 6.74
C PHE A 55 -14.34 7.72 7.36
N SER A 56 -13.29 6.97 7.03
CA SER A 56 -13.02 5.65 7.62
C SER A 56 -12.67 5.76 9.11
N TYR A 57 -12.10 6.89 9.53
CA TYR A 57 -11.70 7.14 10.91
C TYR A 57 -12.77 7.85 11.76
N GLY A 58 -13.70 8.58 11.15
CA GLY A 58 -14.80 9.25 11.84
C GLY A 58 -14.30 10.16 12.96
N GLU A 59 -14.80 9.97 14.19
CA GLU A 59 -14.39 10.77 15.36
C GLU A 59 -12.95 10.52 15.82
N SER A 60 -12.29 9.45 15.34
CA SER A 60 -10.90 9.13 15.68
C SER A 60 -9.88 9.81 14.76
N TRP A 61 -10.33 10.69 13.87
CA TRP A 61 -9.47 11.44 12.96
C TRP A 61 -8.87 12.71 13.62
N PRO A 62 -7.60 13.05 13.36
CA PRO A 62 -6.60 12.23 12.67
C PRO A 62 -5.96 11.19 13.61
N PRO A 63 -5.65 9.97 13.12
CA PRO A 63 -4.78 9.07 13.85
C PRO A 63 -3.36 9.66 13.98
N PRO A 64 -2.44 9.07 14.77
CA PRO A 64 -1.07 9.55 14.82
C PRO A 64 -0.33 9.45 13.48
N GLN A 65 -0.59 8.39 12.71
CA GLN A 65 0.04 8.09 11.41
C GLN A 65 -0.90 7.23 10.58
N LEU A 66 -0.88 7.40 9.25
CA LEU A 66 -1.40 6.41 8.31
C LEU A 66 -0.33 5.36 8.02
N ARG A 67 -0.74 4.17 7.59
CA ARG A 67 0.08 2.98 7.45
C ARG A 67 -0.24 2.21 6.17
N LEU A 68 0.81 1.97 5.39
CA LEU A 68 0.85 0.94 4.36
C LEU A 68 1.58 -0.28 4.92
N VAL A 69 0.90 -1.41 4.96
CA VAL A 69 1.40 -2.67 5.53
C VAL A 69 1.57 -3.69 4.42
N LEU A 70 2.76 -4.32 4.37
CA LEU A 70 3.05 -5.43 3.47
C LEU A 70 3.46 -6.65 4.29
N ASP A 71 2.72 -7.74 4.15
CA ASP A 71 3.05 -9.01 4.81
C ASP A 71 3.58 -10.01 3.80
N PHE A 72 4.60 -10.74 4.21
CA PHE A 72 5.20 -11.83 3.45
C PHE A 72 5.21 -13.10 4.28
N ASP A 73 4.98 -14.24 3.62
CA ASP A 73 5.10 -15.55 4.24
C ASP A 73 6.57 -16.00 4.39
N GLN A 74 6.79 -17.22 4.88
CA GLN A 74 8.13 -17.79 5.05
C GLN A 74 8.91 -17.98 3.74
N ARG A 75 8.22 -18.01 2.60
CA ARG A 75 8.79 -18.13 1.26
C ARG A 75 8.95 -16.78 0.57
N LEU A 76 8.62 -15.70 1.29
CA LEU A 76 8.54 -14.34 0.80
C LEU A 76 7.43 -14.12 -0.24
N ASP A 77 6.41 -14.98 -0.23
CA ASP A 77 5.21 -14.78 -1.03
C ASP A 77 4.37 -13.66 -0.38
N PRO A 78 3.98 -12.60 -1.13
CA PRO A 78 3.13 -11.53 -0.61
C PRO A 78 1.76 -12.07 -0.17
N LEU A 79 1.37 -11.77 1.06
CA LEU A 79 0.09 -12.20 1.65
C LEU A 79 -0.93 -11.07 1.76
N ARG A 80 -0.45 -9.87 2.09
CA ARG A 80 -1.27 -8.68 2.32
C ARG A 80 -0.49 -7.46 1.86
N ILE A 81 -1.17 -6.55 1.16
CA ILE A 81 -0.66 -5.23 0.83
C ILE A 81 -1.83 -4.28 1.11
N GLU A 82 -1.83 -3.65 2.27
CA GLU A 82 -2.99 -2.94 2.80
C GLU A 82 -2.61 -1.51 3.16
N PHE A 83 -3.32 -0.54 2.60
CA PHE A 83 -3.29 0.84 3.07
C PHE A 83 -4.57 1.15 3.82
N GLU A 84 -4.46 1.31 5.14
CA GLU A 84 -5.59 1.61 6.01
C GLU A 84 -6.73 0.59 5.93
N THR A 85 -7.72 0.87 5.09
CA THR A 85 -8.92 0.03 4.88
C THR A 85 -8.97 -0.57 3.48
N VAL A 86 -7.98 -0.25 2.64
CA VAL A 86 -7.89 -0.67 1.25
C VAL A 86 -6.83 -1.75 1.12
N ASP A 87 -7.26 -2.97 0.85
CA ASP A 87 -6.39 -4.08 0.45
C ASP A 87 -6.10 -3.97 -1.05
N LEU A 88 -4.86 -3.65 -1.41
CA LEU A 88 -4.41 -3.48 -2.80
C LEU A 88 -4.43 -4.80 -3.58
N LEU A 89 -4.18 -5.95 -2.94
CA LEU A 89 -4.25 -7.26 -3.59
C LEU A 89 -5.69 -7.59 -3.96
N ALA A 90 -6.63 -7.36 -3.04
CA ALA A 90 -8.05 -7.58 -3.28
C ALA A 90 -8.63 -6.59 -4.30
N TRP A 91 -8.22 -5.32 -4.22
CA TRP A 91 -8.65 -4.28 -5.13
C TRP A 91 -8.19 -4.57 -6.57
N THR A 92 -6.88 -4.80 -6.77
CA THR A 92 -6.31 -5.12 -8.10
C THR A 92 -6.86 -6.41 -8.68
N ALA A 93 -7.25 -7.39 -7.85
CA ALA A 93 -7.90 -8.60 -8.36
C ALA A 93 -9.22 -8.33 -9.10
N SER A 94 -9.88 -7.21 -8.81
CA SER A 94 -11.14 -6.79 -9.44
C SER A 94 -10.96 -5.76 -10.55
N THR A 95 -9.84 -5.02 -10.56
CA THR A 95 -9.63 -3.86 -11.44
C THR A 95 -8.52 -4.06 -12.48
N ASP A 96 -7.43 -4.74 -12.12
CA ASP A 96 -6.26 -4.95 -12.97
C ASP A 96 -5.56 -6.29 -12.67
N ALA A 97 -5.86 -7.30 -13.48
CA ALA A 97 -5.28 -8.63 -13.34
C ALA A 97 -3.77 -8.69 -13.61
N ALA A 98 -3.22 -7.79 -14.43
CA ALA A 98 -1.79 -7.76 -14.72
C ALA A 98 -1.02 -7.21 -13.52
N LEU A 99 -1.51 -6.11 -12.94
CA LEU A 99 -0.94 -5.52 -11.73
C LEU A 99 -1.06 -6.46 -10.53
N ARG A 100 -2.22 -7.12 -10.38
CA ARG A 100 -2.43 -8.16 -9.37
C ARG A 100 -1.34 -9.24 -9.45
N ASN A 101 -1.02 -9.73 -10.65
CA ASN A 101 0.00 -10.78 -10.79
C ASN A 101 1.37 -10.32 -10.31
N ARG A 102 1.76 -9.08 -10.63
CA ARG A 102 3.03 -8.48 -10.17
C ARG A 102 3.08 -8.30 -8.66
N LEU A 103 1.95 -7.95 -8.04
CA LEU A 103 1.82 -7.84 -6.57
C LEU A 103 1.80 -9.20 -5.84
N ASN A 104 1.51 -10.31 -6.53
CA ASN A 104 1.40 -11.64 -5.91
C ASN A 104 2.71 -12.43 -5.95
N THR A 105 3.80 -11.88 -6.49
CA THR A 105 5.10 -12.56 -6.53
C THR A 105 6.24 -11.60 -6.19
N LEU A 106 7.25 -12.10 -5.48
CA LEU A 106 8.49 -11.38 -5.19
C LEU A 106 9.67 -11.88 -6.08
N ASP A 107 9.38 -12.53 -7.20
CA ASP A 107 10.40 -13.04 -8.14
C ASP A 107 11.34 -11.93 -8.66
N ASP A 108 10.80 -10.73 -8.91
CA ASP A 108 11.56 -9.51 -9.19
C ASP A 108 11.22 -8.46 -8.12
N PRO A 109 12.10 -8.24 -7.11
CA PRO A 109 11.83 -7.30 -6.02
C PRO A 109 11.65 -5.85 -6.49
N SER A 110 12.34 -5.44 -7.55
CA SER A 110 12.21 -4.08 -8.08
C SER A 110 10.89 -3.92 -8.84
N ASP A 111 10.47 -4.92 -9.60
CA ASP A 111 9.16 -4.91 -10.24
C ASP A 111 8.02 -4.91 -9.21
N HIS A 112 8.13 -5.76 -8.17
CA HIS A 112 7.14 -5.79 -7.10
C HIS A 112 7.04 -4.43 -6.37
N ALA A 113 8.18 -3.80 -6.05
CA ALA A 113 8.18 -2.46 -5.45
C ALA A 113 7.49 -1.41 -6.32
N ALA A 114 7.74 -1.44 -7.64
CA ALA A 114 7.05 -0.56 -8.59
C ALA A 114 5.55 -0.89 -8.68
N ALA A 115 5.17 -2.17 -8.66
CA ALA A 115 3.78 -2.60 -8.67
C ALA A 115 3.01 -2.12 -7.44
N VAL A 116 3.62 -2.12 -6.25
CA VAL A 116 3.01 -1.57 -5.03
C VAL A 116 2.69 -0.09 -5.21
N ALA A 117 3.65 0.70 -5.70
CA ALA A 117 3.45 2.13 -5.94
C ALA A 117 2.44 2.40 -7.06
N GLU A 118 2.41 1.58 -8.10
CA GLU A 118 1.43 1.68 -9.20
C GLU A 118 0.01 1.37 -8.69
N ALA A 119 -0.16 0.32 -7.89
CA ALA A 119 -1.45 0.00 -7.27
C ALA A 119 -1.91 1.11 -6.31
N PHE A 120 -0.96 1.69 -5.58
CA PHE A 120 -1.21 2.83 -4.72
C PHE A 120 -1.68 4.05 -5.52
N ASP A 121 -0.98 4.40 -6.60
CA ASP A 121 -1.37 5.49 -7.51
C ASP A 121 -2.77 5.30 -8.08
N GLN A 122 -3.09 4.07 -8.49
CA GLN A 122 -4.40 3.75 -9.05
C GLN A 122 -5.51 3.94 -8.02
N ILE A 123 -5.35 3.53 -6.75
CA ILE A 123 -6.39 3.78 -5.74
C ILE A 123 -6.54 5.27 -5.41
N LEU A 124 -5.46 6.05 -5.51
CA LEU A 124 -5.50 7.51 -5.35
C LEU A 124 -6.23 8.19 -6.50
N THR A 125 -6.14 7.64 -7.71
CA THR A 125 -6.72 8.22 -8.92
C THR A 125 -8.16 7.77 -9.17
N VAL A 126 -8.49 6.52 -8.83
CA VAL A 126 -9.83 5.93 -9.06
C VAL A 126 -10.86 6.41 -8.03
N ALA A 127 -10.43 7.00 -6.92
CA ALA A 127 -11.33 7.54 -5.89
C ALA A 127 -12.05 8.85 -6.30
N ASP A 128 -12.22 9.12 -7.59
CA ASP A 128 -13.20 10.07 -8.12
C ASP A 128 -14.46 9.30 -8.60
N PRO A 129 -15.45 9.06 -7.73
CA PRO A 129 -16.73 8.44 -8.12
C PRO A 129 -17.79 9.43 -8.63
N ASP A 130 -17.49 10.70 -8.91
CA ASP A 130 -18.50 11.75 -9.13
C ASP A 130 -18.48 12.42 -10.52
N ASP A 131 -18.21 11.67 -11.59
CA ASP A 131 -18.55 12.10 -12.96
C ASP A 131 -19.39 11.06 -13.74
N ASN A 132 -20.07 10.13 -13.04
CA ASN A 132 -20.94 9.16 -13.74
C ASN A 132 -22.17 8.69 -12.96
N TYR A 133 -22.84 9.60 -12.26
CA TYR A 133 -24.25 9.42 -11.90
C TYR A 133 -25.14 10.50 -12.56
N LEU A 134 -25.66 10.14 -13.73
CA LEU A 134 -26.93 10.53 -14.36
C LEU A 134 -27.01 11.84 -15.17
N ASP A 135 -26.86 11.67 -16.49
CA ASP A 135 -27.81 12.19 -17.49
C ASP A 135 -29.10 11.34 -17.48
#